data_AF-A0A2V7L683-F1
#
_entry.id   AF-A0A2V7L683-F1
#
_cell.length_a   1.000
_cell.length_b   1.000
_cell.length_c   1.000
_cell.angle_alpha   90.00
_cell.angle_beta   90.00
_cell.angle_gamma   90.00
#
_symmetry.space_group_name_H-M   'P 1'
#
loop_
_entity.id
_entity.type
_entity.pdbx_description
1 polymer ?
#
loop_
_entity_poly.entity_id
_entity_poly.type
_entity_poly.pdbx_seq_one_letter_code
_entity_poly.pdbx_strand_id
1 'polypeptide(L)'
;SFFEGWSNSHYANILTEYAGANGQITAASTYLGSVIDSSRAPIDAPNIDPPADELATVVSEICRVVDVPDPAAVYMVYTTARFTPAAGYCAFHLWGTCGRHPIQFAFYPVLDTISGCSPNDTFTGHSPALATLASVTAHELSEAITDARIGTGWWDDGTGEEIADKCQGVFLVPFVTFSNNSIWHLQGEWSNSAFDAGTGSPNIIGEPGCLYGR
;
A
#
# COMPACT_ATOMS: atom_id res chain seq x y z
N SER A 1 15.99 5.57 2.07
CA SER A 1 15.04 5.19 0.99
C SER A 1 13.60 5.15 1.54
N PHE A 2 12.56 4.90 0.71
CA PHE A 2 11.16 4.87 1.16
C PHE A 2 10.93 3.87 2.31
N PHE A 3 11.23 2.58 2.11
CA PHE A 3 10.97 1.53 3.10
C PHE A 3 11.80 1.65 4.38
N GLU A 4 13.07 2.07 4.27
CA GLU A 4 13.88 2.34 5.47
C GLU A 4 13.32 3.51 6.29
N GLY A 5 12.74 4.51 5.61
CA GLY A 5 12.18 5.70 6.26
C GLY A 5 10.77 5.50 6.78
N TRP A 6 10.02 4.54 6.24
CA TRP A 6 8.68 4.18 6.69
C TRP A 6 8.69 3.81 8.18
N SER A 7 9.63 2.95 8.58
CA SER A 7 9.77 2.45 9.95
C SER A 7 9.86 3.59 10.96
N ASN A 8 8.96 3.59 11.95
CA ASN A 8 8.82 4.61 12.98
C ASN A 8 8.62 6.05 12.46
N SER A 9 8.18 6.21 11.21
CA SER A 9 7.74 7.53 10.73
C SER A 9 6.42 7.93 11.37
N HIS A 10 6.17 9.25 11.44
CA HIS A 10 4.86 9.76 11.84
C HIS A 10 3.75 9.22 10.93
N TYR A 11 4.02 9.04 9.63
CA TYR A 11 3.06 8.47 8.68
C TYR A 11 2.68 7.03 9.06
N ALA A 12 3.66 6.15 9.26
CA ALA A 12 3.41 4.78 9.70
C ALA A 12 2.78 4.69 11.11
N ASN A 13 3.00 5.68 11.97
CA ASN A 13 2.35 5.75 13.28
C ASN A 13 0.82 5.90 13.19
N ILE A 14 0.26 6.35 12.07
CA ILE A 14 -1.21 6.39 11.88
C ILE A 14 -1.79 4.98 12.08
N LEU A 15 -1.09 3.95 11.59
CA LEU A 15 -1.52 2.56 11.63
C LEU A 15 -1.60 1.98 13.05
N THR A 16 -0.94 2.61 14.01
CA THR A 16 -0.79 2.06 15.37
C THR A 16 -2.06 2.11 16.21
N GLU A 17 -3.15 2.72 15.73
CA GLU A 17 -4.45 2.58 16.41
C GLU A 17 -5.19 1.30 16.04
N TYR A 18 -4.83 0.67 14.93
CA TYR A 18 -5.46 -0.56 14.47
C TYR A 18 -4.77 -1.78 15.08
N ALA A 19 -5.54 -2.87 15.23
CA ALA A 19 -5.07 -4.12 15.79
C ALA A 19 -5.76 -5.29 15.08
N GLY A 20 -5.07 -6.42 14.99
CA GLY A 20 -5.61 -7.66 14.45
C GLY A 20 -5.67 -8.76 15.51
N ALA A 21 -6.11 -9.95 15.10
CA ALA A 21 -6.11 -11.14 15.96
C ALA A 21 -4.70 -11.55 16.47
N ASN A 22 -3.64 -11.04 15.82
CA ASN A 22 -2.23 -11.23 16.18
C ASN A 22 -1.64 -10.10 17.04
N GLY A 23 -2.44 -9.10 17.45
CA GLY A 23 -2.05 -8.03 18.37
C GLY A 23 -2.10 -6.63 17.78
N GLN A 24 -1.52 -5.68 18.52
CA GLN A 24 -1.46 -4.27 18.14
C GLN A 24 -0.46 -4.06 16.99
N ILE A 25 -0.84 -3.27 15.99
CA ILE A 25 0.07 -2.85 14.94
C ILE A 25 1.09 -1.86 15.52
N THR A 26 2.35 -2.00 15.13
CA THR A 26 3.42 -1.06 15.48
C THR A 26 3.93 -0.38 14.22
N ALA A 27 4.44 0.85 14.34
CA ALA A 27 5.09 1.53 13.21
C ALA A 27 6.49 0.98 12.91
N ALA A 28 7.02 0.09 13.75
CA ALA A 28 8.33 -0.51 13.54
C ALA A 28 8.27 -1.55 12.43
N SER A 29 9.07 -1.34 11.40
CA SER A 29 9.33 -2.32 10.34
C SER A 29 10.82 -2.42 10.04
N THR A 30 11.23 -3.47 9.34
CA THR A 30 12.59 -3.62 8.84
C THR A 30 12.53 -3.86 7.35
N TYR A 31 13.24 -3.04 6.56
CA TYR A 31 13.41 -3.32 5.13
C TYR A 31 14.42 -4.45 4.95
N LEU A 32 13.94 -5.60 4.47
CA LEU A 32 14.77 -6.80 4.30
C LEU A 32 15.59 -6.82 3.01
N GLY A 33 15.42 -5.81 2.15
CA GLY A 33 16.08 -5.70 0.84
C GLY A 33 15.12 -5.99 -0.32
N SER A 34 15.70 -6.17 -1.50
CA SER A 34 14.97 -6.42 -2.75
C SER A 34 15.70 -7.44 -3.60
N VAL A 35 14.94 -8.21 -4.37
CA VAL A 35 15.48 -9.08 -5.42
C VAL A 35 14.94 -8.60 -6.76
N ILE A 36 15.79 -8.58 -7.78
CA ILE A 36 15.37 -8.34 -9.16
C ILE A 36 15.23 -9.70 -9.83
N ASP A 37 14.01 -9.99 -10.26
CA ASP A 37 13.73 -11.11 -11.14
C ASP A 37 13.65 -10.62 -12.60
N SER A 38 14.46 -11.20 -13.48
CA SER A 38 14.50 -10.84 -14.90
C SER A 38 13.57 -11.70 -15.77
N SER A 39 12.80 -12.60 -15.15
CA SER A 39 11.77 -13.37 -15.85
C SER A 39 10.64 -12.46 -16.35
N ARG A 40 9.76 -13.02 -17.19
CA ARG A 40 8.59 -12.27 -17.68
C ARG A 40 7.64 -12.04 -16.50
N ALA A 41 7.10 -10.82 -16.41
CA ALA A 41 6.13 -10.48 -15.37
C ALA A 41 4.95 -11.48 -15.32
N PRO A 42 4.45 -11.81 -14.11
CA PRO A 42 3.45 -12.87 -13.91
C PRO A 42 2.08 -12.54 -14.49
N ILE A 43 1.76 -11.26 -14.65
CA ILE A 43 0.48 -10.74 -15.16
C ILE A 43 0.83 -9.79 -16.30
N ASP A 44 0.45 -10.08 -17.55
CA ASP A 44 0.77 -9.21 -18.71
C ASP A 44 -0.39 -9.22 -19.73
N ALA A 45 -1.63 -9.11 -19.23
CA ALA A 45 -2.84 -9.05 -20.03
C ALA A 45 -3.52 -7.68 -19.87
N PRO A 46 -3.82 -6.96 -20.98
CA PRO A 46 -4.49 -5.65 -20.89
C PRO A 46 -6.00 -5.79 -20.65
N ASN A 47 -6.55 -4.92 -19.80
CA ASN A 47 -7.98 -4.62 -19.63
C ASN A 47 -8.87 -5.74 -19.06
N ILE A 48 -8.33 -6.64 -18.24
CA ILE A 48 -9.11 -7.61 -17.47
C ILE A 48 -8.55 -7.58 -16.04
N ASP A 49 -9.40 -7.48 -15.02
CA ASP A 49 -8.95 -7.70 -13.65
C ASP A 49 -8.34 -9.10 -13.59
N PRO A 50 -7.12 -9.27 -13.03
CA PRO A 50 -6.43 -10.53 -13.10
C PRO A 50 -7.32 -11.63 -12.53
N PRO A 51 -7.70 -12.64 -13.33
CA PRO A 51 -8.49 -13.75 -12.83
C PRO A 51 -7.68 -14.47 -11.73
N ALA A 52 -8.37 -15.25 -10.89
CA ALA A 52 -7.75 -15.84 -9.69
C ALA A 52 -6.49 -16.70 -9.98
N ASP A 53 -6.37 -17.23 -11.20
CA ASP A 53 -5.18 -17.94 -11.71
C ASP A 53 -3.98 -17.01 -11.98
N GLU A 54 -4.20 -15.77 -12.39
CA GLU A 54 -3.14 -14.76 -12.51
C GLU A 54 -2.62 -14.33 -11.12
N LEU A 55 -3.50 -14.23 -10.12
CA LEU A 55 -3.09 -14.01 -8.72
C LEU A 55 -2.23 -15.16 -8.18
N ALA A 56 -2.58 -16.41 -8.52
CA ALA A 56 -1.77 -17.58 -8.17
C ALA A 56 -0.37 -17.55 -8.81
N THR A 57 -0.22 -16.83 -9.93
CA THR A 57 1.07 -16.65 -10.61
C THR A 57 1.96 -15.69 -9.83
N VAL A 58 1.43 -14.61 -9.25
CA VAL A 58 2.19 -13.71 -8.36
C VAL A 58 2.71 -14.45 -7.13
N VAL A 59 1.85 -15.24 -6.48
CA VAL A 59 2.24 -16.10 -5.34
C VAL A 59 3.37 -17.05 -5.75
N SER A 60 3.24 -17.69 -6.92
CA SER A 60 4.26 -18.63 -7.42
C SER A 60 5.61 -17.95 -7.64
N GLU A 61 5.64 -16.72 -8.15
CA GLU A 61 6.89 -15.97 -8.30
C GLU A 61 7.51 -15.59 -6.95
N ILE A 62 6.71 -15.13 -5.98
CA ILE A 62 7.21 -14.87 -4.62
C ILE A 62 7.83 -16.15 -4.04
N CYS A 63 7.13 -17.28 -4.11
CA CYS A 63 7.61 -18.56 -3.59
C CYS A 63 8.84 -19.11 -4.32
N ARG A 64 9.10 -18.66 -5.55
CA ARG A 64 10.28 -19.05 -6.32
C ARG A 64 11.50 -18.22 -5.94
N VAL A 65 11.29 -16.94 -5.61
CA VAL A 65 12.38 -15.98 -5.31
C VAL A 65 12.70 -15.95 -3.81
N VAL A 66 11.75 -16.33 -2.96
CA VAL A 66 11.90 -16.34 -1.49
C VAL A 66 11.91 -17.79 -0.99
N ASP A 67 13.05 -18.25 -0.49
CA ASP A 67 13.26 -19.63 -0.05
C ASP A 67 12.34 -20.02 1.13
N VAL A 68 12.39 -19.24 2.22
CA VAL A 68 11.51 -19.40 3.39
C VAL A 68 10.82 -18.08 3.70
N PRO A 69 9.55 -17.92 3.32
CA PRO A 69 8.83 -16.67 3.59
C PRO A 69 8.59 -16.44 5.07
N ASP A 70 8.71 -15.16 5.47
CA ASP A 70 8.37 -14.68 6.80
C ASP A 70 6.88 -14.33 6.84
N PRO A 71 6.07 -14.98 7.70
CA PRO A 71 4.64 -14.70 7.80
C PRO A 71 4.32 -13.28 8.33
N ALA A 72 5.32 -12.55 8.85
CA ALA A 72 5.18 -11.16 9.27
C ALA A 72 5.62 -10.13 8.20
N ALA A 73 6.16 -10.58 7.06
CA ALA A 73 6.59 -9.71 5.98
C ALA A 73 5.47 -9.43 4.97
N VAL A 74 5.50 -8.22 4.40
CA VAL A 74 4.74 -7.86 3.21
C VAL A 74 5.69 -7.83 2.02
N TYR A 75 5.39 -8.59 0.97
CA TYR A 75 6.18 -8.67 -0.26
C TYR A 75 5.69 -7.64 -1.27
N MET A 76 6.49 -6.60 -1.52
CA MET A 76 6.15 -5.53 -2.45
C MET A 76 6.62 -5.89 -3.86
N VAL A 77 5.69 -6.28 -4.73
CA VAL A 77 5.96 -6.83 -6.06
C VAL A 77 5.78 -5.77 -7.13
N TYR A 78 6.88 -5.17 -7.55
CA TYR A 78 6.92 -4.20 -8.63
C TYR A 78 7.24 -4.88 -9.96
N THR A 79 6.46 -4.56 -11.00
CA THR A 79 6.62 -5.20 -12.30
C THR A 79 6.71 -4.20 -13.45
N THR A 80 7.25 -4.68 -14.58
CA THR A 80 7.19 -3.97 -15.87
C THR A 80 5.93 -4.30 -16.67
N ALA A 81 5.02 -5.07 -16.08
CA ALA A 81 3.79 -5.47 -16.72
C ALA A 81 2.84 -4.28 -16.89
N ARG A 82 2.16 -4.29 -18.04
CA ARG A 82 1.11 -3.33 -18.35
C ARG A 82 -0.22 -4.04 -18.23
N PHE A 83 -0.82 -3.97 -17.06
CA PHE A 83 -2.23 -4.29 -16.88
C PHE A 83 -2.96 -3.03 -16.41
N THR A 84 -4.12 -2.76 -17.00
CA THR A 84 -5.04 -1.73 -16.54
C THR A 84 -6.23 -2.48 -15.95
N PRO A 85 -6.47 -2.37 -14.63
CA PRO A 85 -7.61 -3.01 -14.01
C PRO A 85 -8.91 -2.53 -14.62
N ALA A 86 -9.87 -3.43 -14.82
CA ALA A 86 -11.21 -3.06 -15.23
C ALA A 86 -11.93 -2.25 -14.13
N ALA A 87 -11.59 -2.52 -12.87
CA ALA A 87 -12.12 -1.81 -11.70
C ALA A 87 -11.47 -0.43 -11.43
N GLY A 88 -10.41 -0.05 -12.15
CA GLY A 88 -9.82 1.29 -12.07
C GLY A 88 -8.93 1.56 -10.85
N TYR A 89 -8.47 0.54 -10.13
CA TYR A 89 -7.48 0.68 -9.05
C TYR A 89 -6.06 0.87 -9.59
N CYS A 90 -5.13 1.29 -8.73
CA CYS A 90 -3.73 1.56 -9.10
C CYS A 90 -2.81 0.36 -8.86
N ALA A 91 -3.05 -0.34 -7.77
CA ALA A 91 -2.39 -1.55 -7.35
C ALA A 91 -3.41 -2.35 -6.52
N PHE A 92 -2.96 -3.46 -5.95
CA PHE A 92 -3.76 -4.19 -4.97
C PHE A 92 -2.82 -4.94 -4.03
N HIS A 93 -3.27 -5.16 -2.80
CA HIS A 93 -2.68 -6.14 -1.92
C HIS A 93 -3.49 -7.45 -1.93
N LEU A 94 -2.85 -8.56 -1.55
CA LEU A 94 -3.49 -9.87 -1.42
C LEU A 94 -2.66 -10.80 -0.55
N TRP A 95 -3.16 -12.03 -0.36
CA TRP A 95 -2.52 -13.05 0.46
C TRP A 95 -2.41 -14.39 -0.26
N GLY A 96 -1.49 -15.23 0.19
CA GLY A 96 -1.27 -16.56 -0.37
C GLY A 96 -0.44 -17.46 0.54
N THR A 97 0.07 -18.56 0.00
CA THR A 97 0.93 -19.48 0.74
C THR A 97 2.05 -20.07 -0.12
N CYS A 98 3.26 -20.08 0.40
CA CYS A 98 4.36 -20.90 -0.11
C CYS A 98 4.44 -22.19 0.71
N GLY A 99 3.77 -23.23 0.22
CA GLY A 99 3.59 -24.46 0.99
C GLY A 99 2.80 -24.21 2.28
N ARG A 100 3.46 -24.24 3.44
CA ARG A 100 2.84 -23.97 4.76
C ARG A 100 3.11 -22.56 5.29
N HIS A 101 3.88 -21.75 4.57
CA HIS A 101 4.23 -20.39 4.96
C HIS A 101 3.21 -19.42 4.36
N PRO A 102 2.34 -18.77 5.16
CA PRO A 102 1.47 -17.73 4.63
C PRO A 102 2.31 -16.52 4.23
N ILE A 103 1.88 -15.85 3.17
CA ILE A 103 2.52 -14.63 2.66
C ILE A 103 1.47 -13.55 2.43
N GLN A 104 1.90 -12.30 2.60
CA GLN A 104 1.15 -11.09 2.25
C GLN A 104 1.92 -10.33 1.20
N PHE A 105 1.25 -9.76 0.22
CA PHE A 105 1.93 -9.05 -0.84
C PHE A 105 1.10 -7.89 -1.38
N ALA A 106 1.77 -6.91 -1.96
CA ALA A 106 1.16 -5.86 -2.76
C ALA A 106 1.75 -5.91 -4.17
N PHE A 107 0.91 -5.81 -5.19
CA PHE A 107 1.30 -5.93 -6.59
C PHE A 107 1.11 -4.62 -7.34
N TYR A 108 2.18 -4.17 -7.99
CA TYR A 108 2.24 -2.88 -8.67
C TYR A 108 2.51 -3.07 -10.17
N PRO A 109 1.56 -2.69 -11.05
CA PRO A 109 1.82 -2.56 -12.48
C PRO A 109 2.73 -1.38 -12.79
N VAL A 110 3.02 -1.22 -14.08
CA VAL A 110 3.40 0.08 -14.64
C VAL A 110 2.23 1.07 -14.49
N LEU A 111 2.39 2.01 -13.56
CA LEU A 111 1.36 3.00 -13.20
C LEU A 111 1.19 4.16 -14.20
N ASP A 112 2.12 4.32 -15.17
CA ASP A 112 2.11 5.45 -16.12
C ASP A 112 0.90 5.47 -17.07
N THR A 113 0.16 4.36 -17.14
CA THR A 113 -1.04 4.21 -17.97
C THR A 113 -2.36 4.31 -17.20
N ILE A 114 -2.32 4.39 -15.87
CA ILE A 114 -3.52 4.35 -15.03
C ILE A 114 -3.87 5.76 -14.56
N SER A 115 -4.99 6.29 -15.06
CA SER A 115 -5.48 7.61 -14.69
C SER A 115 -5.92 7.64 -13.22
N GLY A 116 -5.61 8.73 -12.51
CA GLY A 116 -6.02 8.92 -11.11
C GLY A 116 -5.02 8.44 -10.06
N CYS A 117 -3.97 7.71 -10.45
CA CYS A 117 -2.95 7.22 -9.51
C CYS A 117 -1.88 8.26 -9.14
N SER A 118 -1.71 9.27 -10.00
CA SER A 118 -0.69 10.30 -9.79
C SER A 118 -1.10 11.25 -8.68
N PRO A 119 -0.23 11.50 -7.67
CA PRO A 119 -0.45 12.52 -6.66
C PRO A 119 -0.18 13.95 -7.22
N ASN A 120 0.26 14.06 -8.48
CA ASN A 120 0.61 15.33 -9.14
C ASN A 120 1.65 16.17 -8.35
N ASP A 121 2.67 15.48 -7.85
CA ASP A 121 3.70 16.07 -6.99
C ASP A 121 4.48 17.20 -7.67
N THR A 122 4.36 18.40 -7.10
CA THR A 122 5.15 19.60 -7.47
C THR A 122 6.06 20.09 -6.34
N PHE A 123 6.19 19.32 -5.26
CA PHE A 123 6.80 19.76 -3.99
C PHE A 123 8.12 19.08 -3.68
N THR A 124 8.27 17.79 -3.98
CA THR A 124 9.44 17.01 -3.53
C THR A 124 10.61 17.00 -4.52
N GLY A 125 10.36 17.38 -5.78
CA GLY A 125 11.34 17.26 -6.87
C GLY A 125 11.51 15.84 -7.41
N HIS A 126 10.71 14.87 -6.94
CA HIS A 126 10.67 13.52 -7.52
C HIS A 126 10.11 13.53 -8.95
N SER A 127 10.49 12.52 -9.74
CA SER A 127 9.85 12.32 -11.04
C SER A 127 8.37 11.93 -10.83
N PRO A 128 7.46 12.26 -11.76
CA PRO A 128 6.05 11.87 -11.65
C PRO A 128 5.86 10.35 -11.44
N ALA A 129 6.69 9.53 -12.09
CA ALA A 129 6.65 8.08 -11.93
C ALA A 129 7.05 7.64 -10.50
N LEU A 130 8.10 8.23 -9.92
CA LEU A 130 8.53 7.91 -8.55
C LEU A 130 7.49 8.39 -7.52
N ALA A 131 6.94 9.58 -7.69
CA ALA A 131 5.90 10.11 -6.80
C ALA A 131 4.63 9.24 -6.84
N THR A 132 4.20 8.84 -8.04
CA THR A 132 3.07 7.92 -8.23
C THR A 132 3.33 6.58 -7.55
N LEU A 133 4.52 6.00 -7.79
CA LEU A 133 4.87 4.72 -7.18
C LEU A 133 4.94 4.80 -5.65
N ALA A 134 5.48 5.88 -5.09
CA ALA A 134 5.56 6.08 -3.65
C ALA A 134 4.17 6.26 -3.01
N SER A 135 3.28 7.03 -3.64
CA SER A 135 1.90 7.23 -3.16
C SER A 135 1.11 5.93 -3.15
N VAL A 136 1.13 5.21 -4.28
CA VAL A 136 0.43 3.91 -4.38
C VAL A 136 1.10 2.86 -3.47
N THR A 137 2.42 2.91 -3.29
CA THR A 137 3.10 2.04 -2.32
C THR A 137 2.63 2.32 -0.89
N ALA A 138 2.49 3.59 -0.50
CA ALA A 138 2.01 3.94 0.82
C ALA A 138 0.59 3.43 1.07
N HIS A 139 -0.32 3.65 0.10
CA HIS A 139 -1.69 3.18 0.12
C HIS A 139 -1.78 1.67 0.39
N GLU A 140 -1.21 0.87 -0.52
CA GLU A 140 -1.30 -0.60 -0.42
C GLU A 140 -0.53 -1.17 0.78
N LEU A 141 0.58 -0.53 1.19
CA LEU A 141 1.33 -0.99 2.36
C LEU A 141 0.54 -0.72 3.65
N SER A 142 -0.12 0.42 3.75
CA SER A 142 -1.00 0.77 4.88
C SER A 142 -2.11 -0.27 5.03
N GLU A 143 -2.79 -0.59 3.92
CA GLU A 143 -3.87 -1.58 3.89
C GLU A 143 -3.36 -3.00 4.13
N ALA A 144 -2.28 -3.43 3.47
CA ALA A 144 -1.69 -4.75 3.71
C ALA A 144 -1.20 -4.95 5.17
N ILE A 145 -0.89 -3.88 5.90
CA ILE A 145 -0.55 -3.95 7.33
C ILE A 145 -1.82 -4.06 8.19
N THR A 146 -2.90 -3.37 7.83
CA THR A 146 -4.13 -3.26 8.63
C THR A 146 -5.20 -4.32 8.29
N ASP A 147 -5.19 -4.86 7.08
CA ASP A 147 -5.95 -6.01 6.60
C ASP A 147 -5.08 -7.04 5.87
N ALA A 148 -4.04 -7.51 6.57
CA ALA A 148 -3.08 -8.44 5.99
C ALA A 148 -3.73 -9.65 5.31
N ARG A 149 -4.82 -10.21 5.84
CA ARG A 149 -5.62 -11.22 5.12
C ARG A 149 -6.98 -10.62 4.82
N ILE A 150 -7.12 -10.08 3.62
CA ILE A 150 -8.34 -9.47 3.09
C ILE A 150 -9.59 -10.08 3.72
N GLY A 151 -10.37 -9.23 4.38
CA GLY A 151 -11.61 -9.63 5.03
C GLY A 151 -11.40 -10.18 6.45
N THR A 152 -10.24 -9.99 7.08
CA THR A 152 -10.02 -10.38 8.50
C THR A 152 -9.39 -9.30 9.39
N GLY A 153 -8.84 -8.24 8.82
CA GLY A 153 -8.35 -7.08 9.52
C GLY A 153 -9.35 -5.93 9.53
N TRP A 154 -8.87 -4.70 9.35
CA TRP A 154 -9.72 -3.50 9.46
C TRP A 154 -10.24 -3.03 8.10
N TRP A 155 -11.54 -2.81 8.02
CA TRP A 155 -12.21 -1.96 7.04
C TRP A 155 -13.36 -1.25 7.75
N ASP A 156 -13.90 -0.20 7.13
CA ASP A 156 -15.11 0.46 7.61
C ASP A 156 -16.35 -0.36 7.25
N ASP A 157 -17.04 -0.97 8.22
CA ASP A 157 -18.24 -1.77 7.99
C ASP A 157 -19.39 -1.01 7.29
N GLY A 158 -19.39 0.33 7.36
CA GLY A 158 -20.40 1.18 6.74
C GLY A 158 -20.17 1.44 5.26
N THR A 159 -18.91 1.62 4.84
CA THR A 159 -18.56 1.93 3.44
C THR A 159 -17.91 0.76 2.70
N GLY A 160 -17.35 -0.21 3.43
CA GLY A 160 -16.53 -1.28 2.89
C GLY A 160 -15.12 -0.85 2.48
N GLU A 161 -14.72 0.38 2.82
CA GLU A 161 -13.42 0.96 2.47
C GLU A 161 -12.36 0.66 3.53
N GLU A 162 -11.14 0.40 3.10
CA GLU A 162 -9.98 0.27 3.97
C GLU A 162 -9.38 1.63 4.32
N ILE A 163 -8.29 1.65 5.10
CA ILE A 163 -7.76 2.90 5.66
C ILE A 163 -7.25 3.87 4.59
N ALA A 164 -6.69 3.37 3.48
CA ALA A 164 -6.15 4.22 2.44
C ALA A 164 -7.25 4.58 1.44
N ASP A 165 -8.16 3.65 1.12
CA ASP A 165 -9.39 3.91 0.37
C ASP A 165 -10.18 5.11 0.89
N LYS A 166 -10.43 5.16 2.21
CA LYS A 166 -11.19 6.26 2.84
C LYS A 166 -10.55 7.64 2.64
N CYS A 167 -9.27 7.70 2.32
CA CYS A 167 -8.51 8.91 2.07
C CYS A 167 -7.93 8.98 0.65
N GLN A 168 -8.43 8.14 -0.26
CA GLN A 168 -8.01 8.09 -1.65
C GLN A 168 -8.16 9.46 -2.31
N GLY A 169 -7.08 9.94 -2.93
CA GLY A 169 -7.05 11.23 -3.62
C GLY A 169 -6.94 12.46 -2.72
N VAL A 170 -6.79 12.30 -1.40
CA VAL A 170 -6.70 13.40 -0.44
C VAL A 170 -5.23 13.80 -0.21
N PHE A 171 -4.77 14.84 -0.92
CA PHE A 171 -3.38 15.34 -0.89
C PHE A 171 -3.30 16.80 -0.38
N LEU A 172 -3.53 17.00 0.92
CA LEU A 172 -3.69 18.33 1.52
C LEU A 172 -2.42 18.90 2.17
N VAL A 173 -1.32 18.15 2.17
CA VAL A 173 -0.01 18.62 2.63
C VAL A 173 1.01 18.55 1.48
N PRO A 174 2.00 19.46 1.43
CA PRO A 174 3.03 19.41 0.39
C PRO A 174 3.82 18.10 0.37
N PHE A 175 4.15 17.56 1.54
CA PHE A 175 4.83 16.28 1.70
C PHE A 175 4.77 15.83 3.16
N VAL A 176 5.03 14.54 3.38
CA VAL A 176 5.32 13.96 4.69
C VAL A 176 6.81 13.67 4.81
N THR A 177 7.34 13.75 6.02
CA THR A 177 8.75 13.44 6.31
C THR A 177 8.84 12.10 7.02
N PHE A 178 9.59 11.17 6.44
CA PHE A 178 9.86 9.85 6.99
C PHE A 178 11.01 9.89 8.02
N SER A 179 11.18 8.82 8.80
CA SER A 179 12.13 8.78 9.93
C SER A 179 13.60 8.99 9.52
N ASN A 180 13.92 8.71 8.25
CA ASN A 180 15.23 8.95 7.65
C ASN A 180 15.37 10.31 6.93
N ASN A 181 14.45 11.25 7.19
CA ASN A 181 14.34 12.56 6.54
C ASN A 181 14.03 12.56 5.03
N SER A 182 13.70 11.41 4.44
CA SER A 182 13.12 11.42 3.08
C SER A 182 11.73 12.05 3.11
N ILE A 183 11.38 12.75 2.04
CA ILE A 183 10.10 13.45 1.91
C ILE A 183 9.28 12.85 0.79
N TRP A 184 7.96 12.74 0.97
CA TRP A 184 7.07 12.10 -0.01
C TRP A 184 5.74 12.83 -0.09
N HIS A 185 5.25 13.09 -1.30
CA HIS A 185 3.88 13.59 -1.50
C HIS A 185 2.93 12.40 -1.53
N LEU A 186 2.30 12.13 -0.40
CA LEU A 186 1.43 10.98 -0.16
C LEU A 186 0.02 11.46 0.18
N GLN A 187 -0.97 10.61 -0.08
CA GLN A 187 -2.32 10.84 0.40
C GLN A 187 -2.38 10.79 1.93
N GLY A 188 -3.51 11.17 2.51
CA GLY A 188 -3.77 10.85 3.91
C GLY A 188 -4.05 9.37 4.10
N GLU A 189 -3.87 8.89 5.33
CA GLU A 189 -4.41 7.60 5.80
C GLU A 189 -5.54 7.87 6.79
N TRP A 190 -6.58 7.05 6.73
CA TRP A 190 -7.73 7.20 7.61
C TRP A 190 -7.36 6.93 9.06
N SER A 191 -7.99 7.72 9.93
CA SER A 191 -7.87 7.54 11.34
C SER A 191 -9.20 7.70 12.08
N ASN A 192 -9.62 6.64 12.76
CA ASN A 192 -10.84 6.63 13.58
C ASN A 192 -10.77 7.63 14.72
N SER A 193 -9.66 7.69 15.46
CA SER A 193 -9.55 8.66 16.54
C SER A 193 -9.47 10.11 16.03
N ALA A 194 -8.99 10.37 14.82
CA ALA A 194 -9.02 11.72 14.24
C ALA A 194 -10.42 12.10 13.77
N PHE A 195 -11.15 11.15 13.19
CA PHE A 195 -12.54 11.30 12.79
C PHE A 195 -13.43 11.61 13.99
N ASP A 196 -13.36 10.80 15.05
CA ASP A 196 -14.15 10.98 16.28
C ASP A 196 -13.85 12.30 16.98
N ALA A 197 -12.59 12.75 16.94
CA ALA A 197 -12.17 14.02 17.53
C ALA A 197 -12.44 15.24 16.61
N GLY A 198 -12.79 15.02 15.35
CA GLY A 198 -12.92 16.08 14.35
C GLY A 198 -11.61 16.82 14.06
N THR A 199 -10.47 16.13 14.19
CA THR A 199 -9.13 16.74 14.06
C THR A 199 -8.42 16.38 12.76
N GLY A 200 -8.89 15.36 12.03
CA GLY A 200 -8.31 14.97 10.75
C GLY A 200 -8.74 15.90 9.62
N SER A 201 -8.04 15.79 8.50
CA SER A 201 -8.44 16.44 7.26
C SER A 201 -9.67 15.74 6.65
N PRO A 202 -10.55 16.48 5.96
CA PRO A 202 -11.72 15.90 5.33
C PRO A 202 -11.33 14.95 4.18
N ASN A 203 -11.98 13.80 4.10
CA ASN A 203 -11.99 12.97 2.89
C ASN A 203 -12.86 13.59 1.79
N ILE A 204 -13.04 12.88 0.67
CA ILE A 204 -13.80 13.36 -0.49
C ILE A 204 -15.29 13.63 -0.20
N ILE A 205 -15.87 13.00 0.83
CA ILE A 205 -17.25 13.23 1.29
C ILE A 205 -17.35 14.16 2.50
N GLY A 206 -16.22 14.70 2.99
CA GLY A 206 -16.15 15.71 4.05
C GLY A 206 -15.94 15.17 5.46
N GLU A 207 -15.65 13.88 5.64
CA GLU A 207 -15.42 13.28 6.95
C GLU A 207 -13.98 13.54 7.44
N PRO A 208 -13.78 14.08 8.66
CA PRO A 208 -12.49 14.58 9.12
C PRO A 208 -11.55 13.49 9.67
N GLY A 209 -11.26 12.46 8.88
CA GLY A 209 -10.47 11.30 9.31
C GLY A 209 -9.05 11.21 8.75
N CYS A 210 -8.69 11.96 7.71
CA CYS A 210 -7.40 11.76 7.01
C CYS A 210 -6.23 12.43 7.72
N LEU A 211 -5.18 11.65 8.02
CA LEU A 211 -3.95 12.11 8.65
C LEU A 211 -2.73 11.93 7.73
N TYR A 212 -1.70 12.73 7.99
CA TYR A 212 -0.39 12.66 7.32
C TYR A 212 0.75 12.32 8.29
N GLY A 213 0.40 12.13 9.57
CA GLY A 213 1.28 11.57 10.58
C GLY A 213 0.72 11.72 12.00
N ARG A 214 1.27 10.93 12.93
CA ARG A 214 1.01 10.96 14.39
C ARG A 214 2.29 11.00 15.21
#